data_AF-A0A7Z7QRL0-F1
#
_entry.id   AF-A0A7Z7QRL0-F1
#
_cell.length_a   1.000
_cell.length_b   1.000
_cell.length_c   1.000
_cell.angle_alpha   90.00
_cell.angle_beta   90.00
_cell.angle_gamma   90.00
#
_symmetry.space_group_name_H-M   'P 1'
#
loop_
_entity.id
_entity.type
_entity.pdbx_description
1 polymer ?
#
loop_
_entity_poly.entity_id
_entity_poly.type
_entity_poly.pdbx_seq_one_letter_code
_entity_poly.pdbx_strand_id
1 'polypeptide(L)' 'MTINFVFTFSILDKTSKEISELCNIPNDQRIQEVIKLMKDHNIPDTDYEFLKLYDFYFADNPDIKKR' A
#
# COMPACT_ATOMS: atom_id res chain seq x y z
N MET A 1 -21.59 4.62 -0.52
CA MET A 1 -20.81 5.56 0.30
C MET A 1 -19.51 5.78 -0.46
N THR A 2 -19.32 6.93 -1.09
CA THR A 2 -18.12 7.19 -1.89
C THR A 2 -17.00 7.58 -0.95
N ILE A 3 -16.04 6.69 -0.73
CA ILE A 3 -14.86 7.01 0.06
C ILE A 3 -13.96 7.84 -0.87
N ASN A 4 -14.00 9.16 -0.69
CA ASN A 4 -13.06 10.07 -1.35
C ASN A 4 -11.69 9.87 -0.69
N PHE A 5 -10.94 8.87 -1.14
CA PHE A 5 -9.54 8.72 -0.77
C PHE A 5 -8.72 9.79 -1.50
N VAL A 6 -8.73 11.01 -0.95
CA VAL A 6 -7.77 12.05 -1.32
C VAL A 6 -6.49 11.72 -0.57
N PHE A 7 -5.69 10.86 -1.17
CA PHE A 7 -4.40 10.54 -0.62
C PHE A 7 -3.33 11.44 -1.28
N THR A 8 -2.52 12.08 -0.43
CA THR A 8 -1.55 13.12 -0.80
C THR A 8 -0.34 13.07 0.15
N PHE A 9 0.19 11.87 0.41
CA PHE A 9 1.32 11.73 1.33
C PHE A 9 2.43 10.87 0.73
N SER A 10 3.67 11.24 1.06
CA SER A 10 4.83 10.42 0.76
C SER A 10 4.78 9.13 1.58
N ILE A 11 4.97 8.01 0.89
CA ILE A 11 5.10 6.67 1.46
C ILE A 11 6.53 6.48 1.97
N LEU A 12 7.53 7.01 1.27
CA LEU A 12 8.93 6.85 1.65
C LEU A 12 9.32 7.64 2.91
N ASP A 13 8.61 8.72 3.23
CA ASP A 13 8.79 9.52 4.46
C ASP A 13 8.08 8.93 5.68
N LYS A 14 7.29 7.86 5.52
CA LYS A 14 6.49 7.26 6.59
C LYS A 14 7.03 5.92 7.05
N THR A 15 6.77 5.62 8.31
CA THR A 15 7.03 4.28 8.86
C THR A 15 5.99 3.27 8.36
N SER A 16 6.35 1.99 8.29
CA SER A 16 5.40 0.93 7.89
C SER A 16 4.15 0.90 8.78
N LYS A 17 4.29 1.28 10.05
CA LYS A 17 3.18 1.41 10.99
C LYS A 17 2.23 2.54 10.60
N GLU A 18 2.75 3.72 10.27
CA GLU A 18 1.90 4.83 9.80
C GLU A 18 1.19 4.50 8.49
N ILE A 19 1.88 3.82 7.57
CA ILE A 19 1.28 3.38 6.30
C ILE A 19 0.17 2.36 6.56
N SER A 20 0.40 1.41 7.47
CA SER A 20 -0.62 0.46 7.90
C SER A 20 -1.88 1.15 8.43
N GLU A 21 -1.71 2.16 9.28
CA GLU A 21 -2.82 2.94 9.85
C GLU A 21 -3.53 3.81 8.80
N LEU A 22 -2.78 4.49 7.92
CA LEU A 22 -3.32 5.39 6.90
C LEU A 22 -4.02 4.64 5.75
N CYS A 23 -3.46 3.52 5.33
CA CYS A 23 -3.98 2.68 4.25
C CYS A 23 -4.94 1.60 4.76
N ASN A 24 -5.13 1.48 6.08
CA ASN A 24 -5.93 0.43 6.72
C ASN A 24 -5.55 -0.99 6.25
N ILE A 25 -4.25 -1.26 6.15
CA ILE A 25 -3.68 -2.57 5.79
C ILE A 25 -2.92 -3.14 7.00
N PRO A 26 -2.74 -4.47 7.11
CA PRO A 26 -1.96 -5.06 8.20
C PRO A 26 -0.53 -4.50 8.22
N ASN A 27 -0.03 -4.15 9.41
CA ASN A 27 1.38 -3.76 9.57
C ASN A 27 2.24 -5.02 9.49
N ASP A 28 2.74 -5.30 8.30
CA ASP A 28 3.46 -6.53 8.04
C ASP A 28 4.65 -6.32 7.08
N GLN A 29 5.47 -7.36 6.88
CA GLN A 29 6.68 -7.30 6.05
C GLN A 29 6.39 -6.86 4.60
N ARG A 30 5.18 -7.12 4.09
CA ARG A 30 4.76 -6.74 2.73
C ARG A 30 4.84 -5.24 2.50
N ILE A 31 4.51 -4.42 3.50
CA ILE A 31 4.63 -2.95 3.38
C ILE A 31 6.09 -2.58 3.06
N GLN A 32 7.05 -3.20 3.75
CA GLN A 32 8.47 -2.94 3.51
C GLN A 32 8.94 -3.47 2.15
N GLU A 33 8.41 -4.60 1.68
CA GLU A 33 8.70 -5.14 0.36
C GLU A 33 8.20 -4.20 -0.76
N VAL A 34 6.98 -3.67 -0.65
CA VAL A 34 6.46 -2.71 -1.63
C VAL A 34 7.25 -1.41 -1.61
N ILE A 35 7.58 -0.87 -0.44
CA ILE A 35 8.43 0.33 -0.31
C ILE A 35 9.79 0.10 -0.99
N LYS A 36 10.38 -1.08 -0.78
CA LYS A 36 11.65 -1.44 -1.41
C LYS A 36 11.51 -1.51 -2.94
N LEU A 37 10.46 -2.16 -3.46
CA LEU A 37 10.16 -2.19 -4.89
C LEU A 37 9.98 -0.78 -5.47
N MET A 38 9.30 0.11 -4.76
CA MET A 38 9.14 1.50 -5.20
C MET A 38 10.49 2.22 -5.33
N LYS A 39 11.40 2.02 -4.37
CA LYS A 39 12.77 2.58 -4.43
C LYS A 39 13.59 1.98 -5.56
N ASP A 40 13.59 0.65 -5.68
CA ASP A 40 14.42 -0.07 -6.67
C ASP A 40 13.99 0.23 -8.11
N HIS A 41 12.69 0.43 -8.35
CA HIS A 41 12.12 0.72 -9.66
C HIS A 41 11.88 2.21 -9.93
N ASN A 42 12.31 3.10 -9.02
CA ASN A 42 12.12 4.56 -9.12
C ASN A 42 10.64 4.95 -9.36
N ILE A 43 9.73 4.25 -8.68
CA ILE A 43 8.29 4.46 -8.75
C ILE A 43 7.95 5.76 -8.01
N PRO A 44 6.99 6.56 -8.51
CA PRO A 44 6.56 7.77 -7.82
C PRO A 44 6.19 7.49 -6.37
N ASP A 45 6.77 8.27 -5.46
CA ASP A 45 6.52 8.22 -4.03
C ASP A 45 5.15 8.81 -3.70
N THR A 46 4.13 8.02 -4.01
CA THR A 46 2.73 8.34 -3.78
C THR A 46 2.05 7.13 -3.16
N ASP A 47 1.18 7.41 -2.21
CA ASP A 47 0.20 6.47 -1.65
C ASP A 47 -0.57 5.69 -2.73
N TYR A 48 -0.93 6.32 -3.85
CA TYR A 48 -1.68 5.70 -4.94
C TYR A 48 -0.88 4.58 -5.60
N GLU A 49 0.37 4.86 -5.98
CA GLU A 49 1.25 3.85 -6.57
C GLU A 49 1.58 2.75 -5.55
N PHE A 50 1.79 3.11 -4.27
CA PHE A 50 1.99 2.12 -3.22
C PHE A 50 0.78 1.19 -3.08
N LEU A 51 -0.44 1.73 -2.97
CA LEU A 51 -1.65 0.94 -2.82
C LEU A 51 -1.88 0.04 -4.03
N LYS A 52 -1.62 0.57 -5.24
CA LYS A 52 -1.73 -0.21 -6.47
C LYS A 52 -0.74 -1.38 -6.51
N LEU A 53 0.50 -1.18 -6.07
CA LEU A 53 1.49 -2.25 -5.95
C LEU A 53 1.12 -3.23 -4.85
N TYR A 54 0.74 -2.73 -3.68
CA TYR A 54 0.33 -3.57 -2.56
C TYR A 54 -0.87 -4.43 -2.93
N ASP A 55 -1.86 -3.86 -3.62
CA ASP A 55 -3.01 -4.59 -4.17
C ASP A 55 -2.56 -5.61 -5.23
N PHE A 56 -1.75 -5.20 -6.21
CA PHE A 56 -1.26 -6.09 -7.26
C PHE A 56 -0.48 -7.31 -6.73
N TYR A 57 0.38 -7.12 -5.72
CA TYR A 57 1.22 -8.18 -5.17
C TYR A 57 0.56 -8.97 -4.03
N PHE A 58 -0.30 -8.32 -3.24
CA PHE A 58 -0.74 -8.85 -1.94
C PHE A 58 -2.25 -8.74 -1.69
N ALA A 59 -3.03 -8.09 -2.53
CA ALA A 59 -4.47 -8.32 -2.51
C ALA A 59 -4.75 -9.70 -3.09
N ASP A 60 -4.61 -10.69 -2.20
CA ASP A 60 -5.49 -11.84 -2.21
C ASP A 60 -6.93 -11.27 -2.22
N ASN A 61 -7.53 -11.20 -3.40
CA ASN A 61 -8.93 -10.83 -3.58
C ASN A 61 -9.78 -11.49 -2.49
N PRO A 62 -10.39 -10.74 -1.55
CA PRO A 62 -11.28 -11.34 -0.55
C PRO A 62 -12.54 -11.95 -1.17
N ASP A 63 -12.84 -11.66 -2.45
CA ASP A 63 -13.88 -12.35 -3.21
C ASP A 63 -13.49 -13.78 -3.67
N ILE A 64 -12.22 -14.18 -3.56
CA ILE A 64 -11.74 -15.55 -3.89
C ILE A 64 -11.24 -16.27 -2.63
N LYS A 65 -11.90 -16.08 -1.49
CA LYS A 65 -11.90 -17.07 -0.40
C LYS A 65 -13.28 -17.18 0.25
N LYS A 66 -14.25 -17.58 -0.58
CA LYS A 66 -15.35 -18.45 -0.13
C LYS A 66 -15.22 -19.82 -0.80
N ARG A 67 -14.38 -20.69 -0.24
CA ARG A 67 -14.67 -22.11 -0.03
C ARG A 67 -13.51 -22.83 0.65
#